data_AF-A0A654DSY8-F1
#
_entry.id   AF-A0A654DSY8-F1
#
_cell.length_a   1.000
_cell.length_b   1.000
_cell.length_c   1.000
_cell.angle_alpha   90.00
_cell.angle_beta   90.00
_cell.angle_gamma   90.00
#
_symmetry.space_group_name_H-M   'P 1'
#
loop_
_entity.id
_entity.type
_entity.pdbx_description
1 polymer ?
#
loop_
_entity_poly.entity_id
_entity_poly.type
_entity_poly.pdbx_seq_one_letter_code
_entity_poly.pdbx_strand_id
1 'polypeptide(L)'
;MANKKVSVAYVMATLIAVIFTWILHEFAHWLTSESFGHETIMRLNGTSPIDGKSVTDWQKTLISASGPLITLIQALTIFVVLKSDNWNKNLYPFLFTAFYMRLMAGIMNFINPNDEGRISAFLGIGTFTLPIIITGILFFLVYKISKKHHLGWKFQLATTLIVMTFSSILILSDQFFGIRIL
;
A
#
# COMPACT_ATOMS: atom_id res chain seq x y z
N MET A 1 17.24 2.21 25.94
CA MET A 1 17.69 2.20 24.53
C MET A 1 16.72 1.35 23.71
N ALA A 2 16.07 1.90 22.68
CA ALA A 2 15.19 1.10 21.82
C ALA A 2 16.00 -0.02 21.15
N ASN A 3 15.55 -1.28 21.26
CA ASN A 3 16.20 -2.42 20.63
C ASN A 3 15.98 -2.36 19.10
N LYS A 4 16.98 -1.88 18.37
CA LYS A 4 16.94 -1.69 16.90
C LYS A 4 17.32 -2.94 16.10
N LYS A 5 17.40 -4.11 16.73
CA LYS A 5 17.60 -5.38 16.02
C LYS A 5 16.27 -5.87 15.44
N VAL A 6 16.35 -6.51 14.28
CA VAL A 6 15.24 -7.30 13.74
C VAL A 6 15.05 -8.51 14.64
N SER A 7 13.92 -8.57 15.32
CA SER A 7 13.50 -9.67 16.19
C SER A 7 12.42 -10.48 15.51
N VAL A 8 12.17 -11.71 15.97
CA VAL A 8 11.04 -12.54 15.48
C VAL A 8 9.72 -11.76 15.55
N ALA A 9 9.46 -11.07 16.67
CA ALA A 9 8.28 -10.21 16.81
C ALA A 9 8.17 -9.11 15.73
N TYR A 10 9.31 -8.59 15.26
CA TYR A 10 9.32 -7.57 14.20
C TYR A 10 9.07 -8.18 12.82
N VAL A 11 9.59 -9.38 12.57
CA VAL A 11 9.28 -10.15 11.35
C VAL A 11 7.79 -10.46 11.28
N MET A 12 7.20 -10.94 12.38
CA MET A 12 5.75 -11.19 12.47
C MET A 12 4.94 -9.92 12.29
N ALA A 13 5.36 -8.81 12.90
CA ALA A 13 4.70 -7.52 12.69
C ALA A 13 4.80 -7.05 11.24
N THR A 14 5.92 -7.31 10.55
CA THR A 14 6.07 -7.01 9.12
C THR A 14 5.14 -7.86 8.26
N LEU A 15 4.99 -9.16 8.55
CA LEU A 15 4.03 -10.02 7.86
C LEU A 15 2.60 -9.48 7.99
N ILE A 16 2.19 -9.15 9.23
CA ILE A 16 0.87 -8.58 9.50
C ILE A 16 0.70 -7.25 8.77
N ALA A 17 1.72 -6.38 8.78
CA ALA A 17 1.68 -5.10 8.09
C ALA A 17 1.50 -5.25 6.57
N VAL A 18 2.18 -6.21 5.95
CA VAL A 18 2.02 -6.53 4.52
C VAL A 18 0.59 -6.96 4.22
N ILE A 19 0.10 -8.00 4.89
CA ILE A 19 -1.25 -8.52 4.67
C ILE A 19 -2.30 -7.43 4.91
N PHE A 20 -2.19 -6.72 6.05
CA PHE A 20 -3.14 -5.67 6.42
C PHE A 20 -3.16 -4.53 5.40
N THR A 21 -2.00 -4.04 4.96
CA THR A 21 -1.95 -2.92 4.00
C THR A 21 -2.55 -3.32 2.66
N TRP A 22 -2.27 -4.53 2.17
CA TRP A 22 -2.86 -5.04 0.92
C TRP A 22 -4.37 -5.22 1.03
N ILE A 23 -4.84 -5.89 2.07
CA ILE A 23 -6.28 -6.10 2.27
C ILE A 23 -7.01 -4.77 2.45
N LEU A 24 -6.48 -3.84 3.26
CA LEU A 24 -7.10 -2.54 3.46
C LEU A 24 -7.20 -1.74 2.15
N HIS A 25 -6.16 -1.81 1.32
CA HIS A 25 -6.11 -1.17 0.02
C HIS A 25 -7.18 -1.70 -0.93
N GLU A 26 -7.22 -3.02 -1.13
CA GLU A 26 -8.20 -3.67 -2.02
C GLU A 26 -9.63 -3.56 -1.45
N PHE A 27 -9.78 -3.59 -0.14
CA PHE A 27 -11.08 -3.37 0.51
C PHE A 27 -11.65 -1.99 0.20
N ALA A 28 -10.83 -0.94 0.14
CA ALA A 28 -11.31 0.38 -0.24
C ALA A 28 -11.79 0.44 -1.70
N HIS A 29 -11.08 -0.23 -2.62
CA HIS A 29 -11.55 -0.37 -4.00
C HIS A 29 -12.89 -1.08 -4.07
N TRP A 30 -13.00 -2.23 -3.39
CA TRP A 30 -14.22 -3.02 -3.33
C TRP A 30 -15.39 -2.21 -2.75
N LEU A 31 -15.20 -1.61 -1.58
CA LEU A 31 -16.24 -0.84 -0.89
C LEU A 31 -16.73 0.34 -1.74
N THR A 32 -15.81 1.03 -2.41
CA THR A 32 -16.16 2.14 -3.29
C THR A 32 -16.96 1.65 -4.49
N SER A 33 -16.57 0.52 -5.08
CA SER A 33 -17.28 -0.09 -6.22
C SER A 33 -18.70 -0.53 -5.83
N GLU A 34 -18.84 -1.25 -4.72
CA GLU A 34 -20.14 -1.68 -4.16
C GLU A 34 -21.03 -0.49 -3.80
N SER A 35 -20.45 0.61 -3.28
CA SER A 35 -21.22 1.83 -2.97
C SER A 35 -21.84 2.49 -4.20
N PHE A 36 -21.30 2.23 -5.40
CA PHE A 36 -21.88 2.65 -6.66
C PHE A 36 -22.90 1.64 -7.24
N GLY A 37 -23.15 0.53 -6.55
CA GLY A 37 -24.08 -0.52 -6.95
C GLY A 37 -23.51 -1.52 -7.96
N HIS A 38 -22.18 -1.64 -8.05
CA HIS A 38 -21.50 -2.63 -8.88
C HIS A 38 -21.14 -3.86 -8.07
N GLU A 39 -21.66 -5.03 -8.44
CA GLU A 39 -21.26 -6.29 -7.83
C GLU A 39 -19.79 -6.57 -8.17
N THR A 40 -18.94 -6.63 -7.15
CA THR A 40 -17.49 -6.61 -7.27
C THR A 40 -16.88 -7.72 -6.43
N ILE A 41 -15.99 -8.51 -7.01
CA ILE A 41 -15.16 -9.45 -6.24
C ILE A 41 -13.93 -8.76 -5.69
N MET A 42 -13.54 -9.16 -4.49
CA MET A 42 -12.28 -8.80 -3.88
C MET A 42 -11.37 -10.02 -3.76
N ARG A 43 -10.15 -9.90 -4.29
CA ARG A 43 -9.06 -10.86 -4.16
C ARG A 43 -7.98 -10.31 -3.24
N LEU A 44 -6.92 -11.09 -2.98
CA LEU A 44 -5.81 -10.62 -2.12
C LEU A 44 -5.01 -9.47 -2.76
N ASN A 45 -4.91 -9.44 -4.08
CA ASN A 45 -4.16 -8.44 -4.83
C ASN A 45 -4.95 -7.94 -6.06
N GLY A 46 -6.23 -7.65 -5.85
CA GLY A 46 -7.03 -6.98 -6.86
C GLY A 46 -8.52 -7.01 -6.57
N THR A 47 -9.24 -6.11 -7.24
CA THR A 47 -10.69 -6.07 -7.28
C THR A 47 -11.17 -6.08 -8.71
N SER A 48 -12.32 -6.70 -8.98
CA SER A 48 -12.86 -6.79 -10.34
C SER A 48 -14.38 -6.84 -10.31
N PRO A 49 -15.07 -6.09 -11.20
CA PRO A 49 -16.52 -6.17 -11.31
C PRO A 49 -16.94 -7.55 -11.85
N ILE A 50 -18.04 -8.08 -11.32
CA ILE A 50 -18.74 -9.30 -11.80
C ILE A 50 -19.69 -8.90 -12.93
N ASP A 51 -20.37 -7.78 -12.73
CA ASP A 51 -21.39 -7.30 -13.65
C ASP A 51 -20.73 -6.55 -14.80
N GLY A 52 -21.00 -6.95 -16.04
CA GLY A 52 -20.64 -6.20 -17.24
C GLY A 52 -21.35 -4.84 -17.38
N LYS A 53 -21.90 -4.28 -16.29
CA LYS A 53 -22.50 -2.96 -16.24
C LYS A 53 -21.44 -1.91 -16.58
N SER A 54 -21.81 -0.92 -17.39
CA SER A 54 -20.89 0.14 -17.79
C SER A 54 -20.56 1.02 -16.58
N VAL A 55 -19.38 0.83 -15.99
CA VAL A 55 -18.82 1.76 -15.01
C VAL A 55 -18.41 3.03 -15.76
N THR A 56 -18.94 4.19 -15.34
CA THR A 56 -18.53 5.49 -15.93
C THR A 56 -17.06 5.78 -15.60
N ASP A 57 -16.39 6.57 -16.44
CA ASP A 57 -14.96 6.84 -16.23
C ASP A 57 -14.69 7.62 -14.93
N TRP A 58 -15.65 8.43 -14.48
CA TRP A 58 -15.57 9.09 -13.18
C TRP A 58 -15.64 8.09 -12.02
N GLN A 59 -16.56 7.11 -12.08
CA GLN A 59 -16.63 6.03 -11.09
C GLN A 59 -15.36 5.18 -11.08
N LYS A 60 -14.82 4.79 -12.25
CA LYS A 60 -13.54 4.06 -12.33
C LYS A 60 -12.39 4.84 -11.68
N THR A 61 -12.37 6.15 -11.88
CA THR A 61 -11.36 7.03 -11.31
C THR A 61 -11.49 7.13 -9.80
N LEU A 62 -12.71 7.28 -9.28
CA LEU A 62 -12.96 7.29 -7.82
C LEU A 62 -12.66 5.96 -7.16
N ILE A 63 -13.05 4.84 -7.80
CA ILE A 63 -12.67 3.49 -7.35
C ILE A 63 -11.14 3.41 -7.32
N SER A 64 -10.44 3.77 -8.40
CA SER A 64 -8.97 3.78 -8.44
C SER A 64 -8.37 4.70 -7.36
N ALA A 65 -8.98 5.83 -7.02
CA ALA A 65 -8.47 6.74 -6.00
C ALA A 65 -8.59 6.21 -4.56
N SER A 66 -9.59 5.38 -4.30
CA SER A 66 -9.90 4.89 -2.94
C SER A 66 -8.76 4.10 -2.30
N GLY A 67 -8.11 3.21 -3.05
CA GLY A 67 -6.98 2.41 -2.57
C GLY A 67 -5.76 3.27 -2.14
N PRO A 68 -5.20 4.11 -3.03
CA PRO A 68 -4.12 5.02 -2.67
C PRO A 68 -4.48 5.94 -1.51
N LEU A 69 -5.72 6.44 -1.47
CA LEU A 69 -6.18 7.33 -0.41
C LEU A 69 -6.22 6.62 0.95
N ILE A 70 -6.79 5.41 1.05
CA ILE A 70 -6.81 4.68 2.32
C ILE A 70 -5.40 4.28 2.77
N THR A 71 -4.52 3.97 1.83
CA THR A 71 -3.12 3.63 2.10
C THR A 71 -2.36 4.83 2.67
N LEU A 72 -2.63 6.03 2.14
CA LEU A 72 -2.09 7.28 2.66
C LEU A 72 -2.63 7.60 4.06
N ILE A 73 -3.94 7.39 4.30
CA ILE A 73 -4.56 7.59 5.61
C ILE A 73 -3.95 6.63 6.65
N GLN A 74 -3.77 5.34 6.30
CA GLN A 74 -3.07 4.36 7.12
C GLN A 74 -1.67 4.87 7.47
N ALA A 75 -0.88 5.26 6.46
CA ALA A 75 0.48 5.74 6.65
C ALA A 75 0.54 6.97 7.57
N LEU A 76 -0.35 7.95 7.38
CA LEU A 76 -0.44 9.15 8.22
C LEU A 76 -0.79 8.80 9.67
N THR A 77 -1.74 7.89 9.87
CA THR A 77 -2.14 7.43 11.20
C THR A 77 -0.97 6.79 11.94
N ILE A 78 -0.29 5.86 11.28
CA ILE A 78 0.88 5.18 11.85
C ILE A 78 2.03 6.16 12.08
N PHE A 79 2.24 7.12 11.17
CA PHE A 79 3.24 8.17 11.33
C PHE A 79 3.02 9.01 12.59
N VAL A 80 1.77 9.41 12.88
CA VAL A 80 1.42 10.15 14.10
C VAL A 80 1.74 9.32 15.35
N VAL A 81 1.40 8.03 15.35
CA VAL A 81 1.72 7.13 16.48
C VAL A 81 3.22 6.97 16.67
N LEU A 82 3.98 6.80 15.57
CA LEU A 82 5.43 6.62 15.59
C LEU A 82 6.20 7.89 15.97
N LYS A 83 5.55 9.07 15.93
CA LYS A 83 6.14 10.32 16.42
C LYS A 83 6.28 10.38 17.94
N SER A 84 5.62 9.51 18.70
CA SER A 84 5.79 9.44 20.15
C SER A 84 7.23 9.06 20.54
N ASP A 85 7.69 9.49 21.71
CA ASP A 85 9.00 9.09 22.24
C ASP A 85 8.96 7.65 22.79
N ASN A 86 7.78 7.18 23.21
CA ASN A 86 7.51 5.78 23.60
C ASN A 86 7.13 4.91 22.39
N TRP A 87 7.75 5.15 21.24
CA TRP A 87 7.39 4.48 19.99
C TRP A 87 7.57 2.96 20.06
N ASN A 88 6.68 2.24 19.37
CA ASN A 88 6.82 0.80 19.15
C ASN A 88 7.37 0.55 17.75
N LYS A 89 8.58 -0.02 17.67
CA LYS A 89 9.21 -0.36 16.39
C LYS A 89 8.38 -1.30 15.52
N ASN A 90 7.54 -2.14 16.12
CA ASN A 90 6.72 -3.10 15.39
C ASN A 90 5.59 -2.44 14.60
N LEU A 91 5.34 -1.14 14.80
CA LEU A 91 4.40 -0.35 13.98
C LEU A 91 5.08 0.25 12.74
N TYR A 92 6.40 0.35 12.73
CA TYR A 92 7.15 0.90 11.58
C TYR A 92 6.87 0.18 10.26
N PRO A 93 6.75 -1.18 10.22
CA PRO A 93 6.42 -1.88 9.00
C PRO A 93 5.11 -1.44 8.34
N PHE A 94 4.10 -0.96 9.08
CA PHE A 94 2.85 -0.48 8.47
C PHE A 94 3.04 0.81 7.67
N LEU A 95 3.93 1.69 8.12
CA LEU A 95 4.33 2.88 7.38
C LEU A 95 5.24 2.53 6.20
N PHE A 96 6.21 1.65 6.43
CA PHE A 96 7.16 1.25 5.40
C PHE A 96 6.49 0.46 4.27
N THR A 97 5.55 -0.43 4.60
CA THR A 97 4.80 -1.24 3.62
C THR A 97 3.95 -0.35 2.73
N ALA A 98 3.26 0.66 3.29
CA ALA A 98 2.50 1.62 2.49
C ALA A 98 3.39 2.34 1.46
N PHE A 99 4.57 2.81 1.89
CA PHE A 99 5.57 3.38 0.98
C PHE A 99 6.03 2.37 -0.09
N TYR A 100 6.44 1.17 0.33
CA TYR A 100 6.96 0.14 -0.58
C TYR A 100 5.94 -0.25 -1.63
N MET A 101 4.70 -0.53 -1.22
CA MET A 101 3.60 -0.87 -2.11
C MET A 101 3.37 0.21 -3.17
N ARG A 102 3.29 1.48 -2.75
CA ARG A 102 3.04 2.60 -3.69
C ARG A 102 4.23 2.87 -4.60
N LEU A 103 5.46 2.76 -4.10
CA LEU A 103 6.67 2.84 -4.92
C LEU A 103 6.67 1.76 -6.01
N MET A 104 6.43 0.50 -5.63
CA MET A 104 6.41 -0.61 -6.59
C MET A 104 5.27 -0.46 -7.59
N ALA A 105 4.07 -0.05 -7.15
CA ALA A 105 2.95 0.23 -8.04
C ALA A 105 3.29 1.38 -9.02
N GLY A 106 3.97 2.43 -8.54
CA GLY A 106 4.46 3.52 -9.36
C GLY A 106 5.47 3.08 -10.43
N ILE A 107 6.36 2.13 -10.10
CA ILE A 107 7.28 1.51 -11.07
C ILE A 107 6.51 0.66 -12.09
N MET A 108 5.45 -0.04 -11.67
CA MET A 108 4.64 -0.86 -12.57
C MET A 108 3.93 -0.05 -13.67
N ASN A 109 3.81 1.27 -13.54
CA ASN A 109 3.28 2.15 -14.60
C ASN A 109 4.05 2.07 -15.92
N PHE A 110 5.31 1.63 -15.93
CA PHE A 110 6.04 1.38 -17.18
C PHE A 110 5.47 0.20 -17.98
N ILE A 111 4.75 -0.72 -17.33
CA ILE A 111 4.16 -1.92 -17.94
C ILE A 111 2.65 -1.73 -18.09
N ASN A 112 1.97 -1.35 -17.00
CA ASN A 112 0.53 -1.15 -16.96
C ASN A 112 0.18 -0.07 -15.94
N PRO A 113 -0.65 0.94 -16.28
CA PRO A 113 -1.07 1.96 -15.33
C PRO A 113 -1.68 1.37 -14.04
N ASN A 114 -1.04 1.68 -12.93
CA ASN A 114 -1.52 1.46 -11.58
C ASN A 114 -2.64 2.45 -11.23
N ASP A 115 -3.12 2.44 -9.98
CA ASP A 115 -4.20 3.31 -9.53
C ASP A 115 -3.92 4.80 -9.75
N GLU A 116 -2.81 5.29 -9.22
CA GLU A 116 -2.42 6.69 -9.33
C GLU A 116 -2.08 7.07 -10.79
N GLY A 117 -1.56 6.12 -11.56
CA GLY A 117 -1.29 6.29 -12.99
C GLY A 117 -2.56 6.41 -13.82
N ARG A 118 -3.58 5.59 -13.54
CA ARG A 118 -4.92 5.70 -14.14
C ARG A 118 -5.57 7.05 -13.83
N ILE A 119 -5.50 7.49 -12.57
CA ILE A 119 -6.04 8.79 -12.15
C ILE A 119 -5.28 9.93 -12.85
N SER A 120 -3.95 9.86 -12.91
CA SER A 120 -3.14 10.91 -13.55
C SER A 120 -3.40 10.99 -15.04
N ALA A 121 -3.57 9.85 -15.72
CA ALA A 121 -3.93 9.78 -17.13
C ALA A 121 -5.33 10.36 -17.37
N PHE A 122 -6.31 10.02 -16.53
CA PHE A 122 -7.66 10.58 -16.60
C PHE A 122 -7.67 12.12 -16.44
N LEU A 123 -6.84 12.65 -15.54
CA LEU A 123 -6.72 14.10 -15.32
C LEU A 123 -5.87 14.83 -16.38
N GLY A 124 -5.24 14.10 -17.33
CA GLY A 124 -4.37 14.71 -18.35
C GLY A 124 -3.05 15.27 -17.82
N ILE A 125 -2.62 14.88 -16.62
CA ILE A 125 -1.39 15.40 -15.96
C ILE A 125 -0.18 14.48 -16.14
N GLY A 126 -0.31 13.41 -16.94
CA GLY A 126 0.73 12.44 -17.23
C GLY A 126 0.83 11.30 -16.21
N THR A 127 1.00 10.07 -16.69
CA THR A 127 0.87 8.81 -15.90
C THR A 127 1.72 8.76 -14.63
N PHE A 128 2.84 9.47 -14.56
CA PHE A 128 3.76 9.41 -13.40
C PHE A 128 3.56 10.51 -12.36
N THR A 129 2.72 11.52 -12.62
CA THR A 129 2.63 12.70 -11.76
C THR A 129 2.09 12.39 -10.36
N LEU A 130 0.90 11.78 -10.23
CA LEU A 130 0.42 11.37 -8.89
C LEU A 130 1.25 10.26 -8.25
N PRO A 131 1.70 9.21 -8.97
CA PRO A 131 2.59 8.21 -8.37
C PRO A 131 3.85 8.83 -7.72
N ILE A 132 4.48 9.80 -8.38
CA ILE A 132 5.65 10.52 -7.84
C ILE A 132 5.28 11.31 -6.58
N ILE A 133 4.16 12.05 -6.62
CA ILE A 133 3.71 12.86 -5.48
C ILE A 133 3.41 11.96 -4.26
N ILE A 134 2.59 10.93 -4.43
CA ILE A 134 2.18 10.03 -3.35
C ILE A 134 3.40 9.28 -2.78
N THR A 135 4.26 8.75 -3.64
CA THR A 135 5.48 8.05 -3.22
C THR A 135 6.44 9.00 -2.51
N GLY A 136 6.57 10.24 -2.98
CA GLY A 136 7.40 11.28 -2.36
C GLY A 136 6.92 11.64 -0.95
N ILE A 137 5.61 11.80 -0.76
CA ILE A 137 5.01 12.03 0.56
C ILE A 137 5.31 10.85 1.49
N LEU A 138 5.04 9.62 1.06
CA LEU A 138 5.26 8.41 1.86
C LEU A 138 6.74 8.22 2.21
N PHE A 139 7.64 8.45 1.25
CA PHE A 139 9.08 8.44 1.47
C PHE A 139 9.49 9.46 2.54
N PHE A 140 8.96 10.68 2.47
CA PHE A 140 9.24 11.71 3.47
C PHE A 140 8.80 11.28 4.87
N LEU A 141 7.63 10.66 5.03
CA LEU A 141 7.16 10.14 6.32
C LEU A 141 8.09 9.04 6.86
N VAL A 142 8.44 8.07 6.01
CA VAL A 142 9.40 6.98 6.33
C VAL A 142 10.75 7.57 6.75
N TYR A 143 11.27 8.54 6.00
CA TYR A 143 12.54 9.22 6.27
C TYR A 143 12.51 9.96 7.61
N LYS A 144 11.45 10.72 7.90
CA LYS A 144 11.29 11.46 9.17
C LYS A 144 11.32 10.52 10.38
N ILE A 145 10.60 9.40 10.32
CA ILE A 145 10.62 8.39 11.41
C ILE A 145 11.98 7.71 11.49
N SER A 146 12.58 7.35 10.36
CA SER A 146 13.91 6.75 10.30
C SER A 146 14.97 7.64 10.93
N LYS A 147 14.92 8.96 10.67
CA LYS A 147 15.83 9.94 11.27
C LYS A 147 15.56 10.15 12.75
N LYS A 148 14.30 10.35 13.16
CA LYS A 148 13.94 10.54 14.58
C LYS A 148 14.45 9.39 15.44
N HIS A 149 14.19 8.15 15.03
CA HIS A 149 14.56 6.96 15.81
C HIS A 149 15.91 6.36 15.44
N HIS A 150 16.67 7.04 14.58
CA HIS A 150 18.02 6.66 14.13
C HIS A 150 18.06 5.18 13.68
N LEU A 151 17.18 4.83 12.74
CA LEU A 151 17.14 3.51 12.11
C LEU A 151 18.28 3.42 11.10
N GLY A 152 19.23 2.52 11.35
CA GLY A 152 20.42 2.37 10.51
C GLY A 152 20.10 1.68 9.17
N TRP A 153 20.99 1.83 8.21
CA TRP A 153 20.83 1.25 6.86
C TRP A 153 20.62 -0.27 6.88
N LYS A 154 21.28 -1.01 7.81
CA LYS A 154 21.10 -2.47 7.96
C LYS A 154 19.66 -2.83 8.34
N PHE A 155 19.04 -2.01 9.19
CA PHE A 155 17.64 -2.20 9.60
C PHE A 155 16.69 -1.90 8.44
N GLN A 156 16.98 -0.84 7.67
CA GLN A 156 16.21 -0.51 6.47
C GLN A 156 16.30 -1.62 5.44
N LEU A 157 17.51 -2.09 5.12
CA LEU A 157 17.74 -3.18 4.19
C LEU A 157 17.01 -4.46 4.62
N ALA A 158 17.12 -4.84 5.89
CA ALA A 158 16.40 -6.00 6.41
C ALA A 158 14.88 -5.83 6.31
N THR A 159 14.35 -4.64 6.63
CA THR A 159 12.91 -4.35 6.50
C THR A 159 12.47 -4.45 5.04
N THR A 160 13.24 -3.87 4.10
CA THR A 160 12.98 -3.97 2.66
C THR A 160 12.94 -5.42 2.21
N LEU A 161 13.92 -6.24 2.59
CA LEU A 161 13.99 -7.64 2.19
C LEU A 161 12.79 -8.44 2.74
N ILE A 162 12.44 -8.24 4.01
CA ILE A 162 11.30 -8.94 4.63
C ILE A 162 9.98 -8.52 3.96
N VAL A 163 9.76 -7.22 3.76
CA VAL A 163 8.56 -6.70 3.07
C VAL A 163 8.49 -7.24 1.65
N MET A 164 9.60 -7.19 0.90
CA MET A 164 9.69 -7.72 -0.46
C MET A 164 9.38 -9.21 -0.50
N THR A 165 9.90 -10.02 0.42
CA THR A 165 9.60 -11.45 0.49
C THR A 165 8.13 -11.69 0.76
N PHE A 166 7.54 -11.07 1.78
CA PHE A 166 6.14 -11.29 2.12
C PHE A 166 5.18 -10.73 1.07
N SER A 167 5.46 -9.58 0.47
CA SER A 167 4.64 -9.04 -0.61
C SER A 167 4.71 -9.93 -1.85
N SER A 168 5.90 -10.47 -2.17
CA SER A 168 6.04 -11.41 -3.29
C SER A 168 5.24 -12.69 -3.05
N ILE A 169 5.30 -13.25 -1.83
CA ILE A 169 4.48 -14.41 -1.46
C ILE A 169 3.00 -14.09 -1.61
N LEU A 170 2.54 -12.94 -1.10
CA LEU A 170 1.14 -12.52 -1.18
C LEU A 170 0.69 -12.39 -2.65
N ILE A 171 1.42 -11.64 -3.46
CA ILE A 171 1.10 -11.39 -4.87
C ILE A 171 1.11 -12.69 -5.68
N LEU A 172 2.16 -13.50 -5.54
CA LEU A 172 2.26 -14.77 -6.27
C LEU A 172 1.18 -15.76 -5.83
N SER A 173 0.87 -15.83 -4.53
CA SER A 173 -0.22 -16.68 -4.04
C SER A 173 -1.56 -16.28 -4.65
N ASP A 174 -1.85 -14.98 -4.74
CA ASP A 174 -3.07 -14.50 -5.40
C ASP A 174 -3.09 -14.84 -6.89
N GLN A 175 -1.95 -14.70 -7.58
CA GLN A 175 -1.85 -15.03 -9.01
C GLN A 175 -2.03 -16.52 -9.31
N PHE A 176 -1.49 -17.42 -8.47
CA PHE A 176 -1.59 -18.87 -8.68
C PHE A 176 -2.92 -19.46 -8.22
N PHE A 177 -3.47 -18.97 -7.10
CA PHE A 177 -4.64 -19.58 -6.47
C PHE A 177 -5.93 -18.77 -6.66
N GLY A 178 -5.85 -17.50 -7.09
CA GLY A 178 -7.02 -16.65 -7.32
C GLY A 178 -7.88 -16.49 -6.07
N ILE A 179 -7.26 -16.26 -4.92
CA ILE A 179 -7.90 -16.32 -3.60
C ILE A 179 -8.96 -15.22 -3.50
N ARG A 180 -10.24 -15.60 -3.64
CA ARG A 180 -11.39 -14.73 -3.45
C ARG A 180 -11.68 -14.57 -1.95
N ILE A 181 -11.80 -13.32 -1.52
CA ILE A 181 -12.13 -12.94 -0.14
C ILE A 181 -13.61 -12.59 -0.02
N LEU A 182 -14.12 -11.75 -0.95
CA LEU A 182 -15.52 -11.31 -1.06
C LEU A 182 -16.01 -11.52 -2.50
#